data_AF-A0A095YF08-F1
#
_entry.id   AF-A0A095YF08-F1
#
_cell.length_a   1.000
_cell.length_b   1.000
_cell.length_c   1.000
_cell.angle_alpha   90.00
_cell.angle_beta   90.00
_cell.angle_gamma   90.00
#
_symmetry.space_group_name_H-M   'P 1'
#
loop_
_entity.id
_entity.type
_entity.pdbx_description
1 polymer ?
#
loop_
_entity_poly.entity_id
_entity_poly.type
_entity_poly.pdbx_seq_one_letter_code
_entity_poly.pdbx_strand_id
1 'polypeptide(L)'
;MTDLHSTYAKPFLIIPEQVRRLRERGMDCGDDAYAAQILERYGYYRLSGYWHIYRDRPVPPARQFSDDGREIRLDTFTCGTSLAHVVALYEFDHELRTRVGDVLSMIENAFRFFIGHRLGRVDKFAHRKPEALGAVHDGIVSTSTCKEWIKEYDRQEKRAKGDFIRHFREKYGPHLPIWVATEVMSFGVLSRLYRLMGQHDQEILAARFQIHTKDGGGDYGALANWLNSLRQVRNICAHYGRVWNRTFDVTIQAPGRAQKSEEDLLAPLAVNTINNRFYGVLLVMRHLMLSIDPSNVDVVELADYVEKRTRELDLSITQLGFPDDWKNNPIWGRTFTLSRSPMLAASLLDRTESLTASKVPDVLTAAEPEVTSESLTPKQLKNAMDKAQKELLRTYRRHQVVIEIELGGTKFYPVFQFRDGKIIDALADINQKLTRSCGDVGRTEVAKALLDWWQTPHVSSLRGETVEYRSPLDLLHERSEKDFEEIIENGNALSRFVAPG
;
A
#
# COMPACT_ATOMS: atom_id res chain seq x y z
N MET A 1 -10.60 51.33 4.00
CA MET A 1 -10.43 49.97 4.56
C MET A 1 -11.54 49.13 3.99
N THR A 2 -11.21 48.17 3.14
CA THR A 2 -12.16 47.18 2.63
C THR A 2 -12.73 46.42 3.82
N ASP A 3 -14.03 46.56 4.03
CA ASP A 3 -14.75 45.83 5.07
C ASP A 3 -14.62 44.34 4.77
N LEU A 4 -13.74 43.66 5.50
CA LEU A 4 -13.59 42.21 5.44
C LEU A 4 -14.88 41.66 6.03
N HIS A 5 -15.91 41.40 5.21
CA HIS A 5 -17.24 40.92 5.61
C HIS A 5 -17.18 39.79 6.66
N SER A 6 -17.12 40.17 7.94
CA SER A 6 -16.87 39.27 9.07
C SER A 6 -17.62 39.78 10.27
N THR A 7 -18.40 38.89 10.89
CA THR A 7 -19.13 39.17 12.14
C THR A 7 -18.26 39.01 13.39
N TYR A 8 -16.95 38.78 13.21
CA TYR A 8 -16.02 38.53 14.31
C TYR A 8 -15.74 39.81 15.11
N ALA A 9 -16.35 39.90 16.30
CA ALA A 9 -16.24 41.06 17.19
C ALA A 9 -15.40 40.82 18.45
N LYS A 10 -14.71 39.66 18.58
CA LYS A 10 -13.90 39.38 19.78
C LYS A 10 -12.63 40.24 19.75
N PRO A 11 -12.32 40.99 20.83
CA PRO A 11 -11.14 41.85 20.85
C PRO A 11 -9.85 41.03 20.85
N PHE A 12 -8.77 41.63 20.38
CA PHE A 12 -7.42 41.15 20.64
C PHE A 12 -7.14 41.22 22.14
N LEU A 13 -6.48 40.18 22.67
CA LEU A 13 -6.07 40.12 24.07
C LEU A 13 -4.56 39.97 24.15
N ILE A 14 -3.89 40.81 24.95
CA ILE A 14 -2.48 40.61 25.30
C ILE A 14 -2.32 39.42 26.24
N ILE A 15 -1.09 38.88 26.38
CA ILE A 15 -0.85 37.65 27.17
C ILE A 15 -1.41 37.74 28.60
N PRO A 16 -1.19 38.82 29.39
CA PRO A 16 -1.80 38.93 30.72
C PRO A 16 -3.34 38.88 30.71
N GLU A 17 -3.99 39.45 29.69
CA GLU A 17 -5.45 39.42 29.54
C GLU A 17 -5.95 38.02 29.16
N GLN A 18 -5.19 37.29 28.34
CA GLN A 18 -5.48 35.90 28.02
C GLN A 18 -5.42 35.01 29.27
N VAL A 19 -4.37 35.16 30.09
CA VAL A 19 -4.24 34.44 31.38
C VAL A 19 -5.41 34.77 32.31
N ARG A 20 -5.71 36.06 32.46
CA ARG A 20 -6.85 36.53 33.28
C ARG A 20 -8.16 35.89 32.84
N ARG A 21 -8.42 35.87 31.52
CA ARG A 21 -9.62 35.25 30.95
C ARG A 21 -9.72 33.75 31.23
N LEU A 22 -8.60 33.02 31.19
CA LEU A 22 -8.59 31.59 31.52
C LEU A 22 -8.93 31.36 32.99
N ARG A 23 -8.35 32.16 33.89
CA ARG A 23 -8.64 32.11 35.33
C ARG A 23 -10.08 32.50 35.66
N GLU A 24 -10.61 33.56 35.05
CA GLU A 24 -12.02 33.98 35.19
C GLU A 24 -12.99 32.88 34.75
N ARG A 25 -12.59 32.02 33.81
CA ARG A 25 -13.36 30.87 33.35
C ARG A 25 -13.18 29.62 34.22
N GLY A 26 -12.34 29.68 35.26
CA GLY A 26 -12.14 28.59 36.22
C GLY A 26 -10.96 27.66 35.94
N MET A 27 -10.03 28.01 35.03
CA MET A 27 -8.81 27.24 34.81
C MET A 27 -7.69 27.67 35.76
N ASP A 28 -7.09 26.72 36.48
CA ASP A 28 -5.85 26.94 37.20
C ASP A 28 -4.68 27.13 36.22
N CYS A 29 -4.11 28.32 36.20
CA CYS A 29 -3.01 28.64 35.29
C CYS A 29 -1.63 28.59 35.96
N GLY A 30 -1.53 28.22 37.25
CA GLY A 30 -0.29 28.38 38.02
C GLY A 30 0.09 29.85 38.18
N ASP A 31 1.40 30.12 38.33
CA ASP A 31 1.93 31.48 38.42
C ASP A 31 1.91 32.21 37.06
N ASP A 32 1.99 33.55 37.12
CA ASP A 32 1.91 34.41 35.93
C ASP A 32 3.05 34.18 34.94
N ALA A 33 4.25 33.89 35.43
CA ALA A 33 5.41 33.70 34.57
C ALA A 33 5.29 32.40 33.77
N TYR A 34 4.87 31.31 34.43
CA TYR A 34 4.58 30.04 33.79
C TYR A 34 3.46 30.19 32.74
N ALA A 35 2.32 30.75 33.12
CA ALA A 35 1.17 30.89 32.22
C ALA A 35 1.51 31.73 30.98
N ALA A 36 2.21 32.85 31.17
CA ALA A 36 2.65 33.71 30.08
C ALA A 36 3.60 32.97 29.12
N GLN A 37 4.64 32.31 29.64
CA GLN A 37 5.59 31.55 28.83
C GLN A 37 4.92 30.44 28.00
N ILE A 38 3.93 29.76 28.59
CA ILE A 38 3.18 28.70 27.90
C ILE A 38 2.33 29.25 26.76
N LEU A 39 1.61 30.36 26.99
CA LEU A 39 0.78 31.00 25.97
C LEU A 39 1.63 31.64 24.86
N GLU A 40 2.81 32.18 25.18
CA GLU A 40 3.77 32.68 24.18
C GLU A 40 4.35 31.53 23.34
N ARG A 41 4.70 30.41 23.98
CA ARG A 41 5.31 29.26 23.30
C ARG A 41 4.33 28.53 22.38
N TYR A 42 3.12 28.23 22.86
CA TYR A 42 2.17 27.38 22.13
C TYR A 42 1.03 28.17 21.47
N GLY A 43 0.71 29.35 21.98
CA GLY A 43 -0.39 30.18 21.49
C GLY A 43 -1.75 29.78 22.06
N TYR A 44 -2.51 30.78 22.51
CA TYR A 44 -3.85 30.59 23.09
C TYR A 44 -4.80 29.80 22.19
N TYR A 45 -4.87 30.15 20.90
CA TYR A 45 -5.81 29.50 19.99
C TYR A 45 -5.47 28.03 19.75
N ARG A 46 -4.18 27.67 19.68
CA ARG A 46 -3.74 26.29 19.50
C ARG A 46 -4.09 25.44 20.72
N LEU A 47 -3.74 25.90 21.93
CA LEU A 47 -4.10 25.22 23.17
C LEU A 47 -5.62 25.14 23.38
N SER A 48 -6.39 26.05 22.76
CA SER A 48 -7.85 26.01 22.83
C SER A 48 -8.51 24.78 22.23
N GLY A 49 -7.83 24.12 21.28
CA GLY A 49 -8.27 22.82 20.80
C GLY A 49 -8.15 21.71 21.86
N TYR A 50 -7.24 21.83 22.83
CA TYR A 50 -6.95 20.78 23.79
C TYR A 50 -7.75 20.96 25.09
N TRP A 51 -7.99 22.20 25.53
CA TRP A 51 -8.84 22.43 26.70
C TRP A 51 -10.34 22.38 26.42
N HIS A 52 -10.76 22.19 25.16
CA HIS A 52 -12.17 22.16 24.79
C HIS A 52 -12.96 21.06 25.52
N ILE A 53 -12.33 19.91 25.77
CA ILE A 53 -12.97 18.77 26.46
C ILE A 53 -13.18 19.01 27.97
N TYR A 54 -12.39 19.92 28.56
CA TYR A 54 -12.46 20.30 29.98
C TYR A 54 -13.42 21.47 30.23
N ARG A 55 -14.20 21.87 29.22
CA ARG A 55 -15.26 22.87 29.39
C ARG A 55 -16.50 22.23 29.98
N ASP A 56 -17.18 22.97 30.85
CA ASP A 56 -18.43 22.54 31.45
C ASP A 56 -19.48 22.20 30.38
N ARG A 57 -20.37 21.28 30.72
CA ARG A 57 -21.56 20.98 29.93
C ARG A 57 -22.78 21.65 30.56
N PRO A 58 -23.80 22.03 29.77
CA PRO A 58 -25.09 22.42 30.32
C PRO A 58 -25.66 21.36 31.27
N VAL A 59 -26.22 21.78 32.40
CA VAL A 59 -26.82 20.88 33.39
C VAL A 59 -28.26 20.53 32.94
N PRO A 60 -28.68 19.24 32.99
CA PRO A 60 -30.07 18.87 32.71
C PRO A 60 -31.05 19.68 33.57
N PRO A 61 -32.19 20.15 33.02
CA PRO A 61 -32.81 19.74 31.76
C PRO A 61 -32.32 20.51 30.52
N ALA A 62 -31.29 21.35 30.64
CA ALA A 62 -30.75 22.07 29.49
C ALA A 62 -30.19 21.10 28.44
N ARG A 63 -30.34 21.49 27.18
CA ARG A 63 -29.87 20.72 26.03
C ARG A 63 -28.35 20.53 26.09
N GLN A 64 -27.89 19.29 26.02
CA GLN A 64 -26.45 18.94 26.09
C GLN A 64 -25.81 18.67 24.72
N PHE A 65 -26.60 18.50 23.67
CA PHE A 65 -26.13 18.24 22.31
C PHE A 65 -26.86 19.16 21.34
N SER A 66 -26.17 19.75 20.36
CA SER A 66 -26.77 20.59 19.31
C SER A 66 -27.57 19.77 18.29
N ASP A 67 -28.23 20.44 17.33
CA ASP A 67 -29.06 19.79 16.30
C ASP A 67 -28.25 18.87 15.38
N ASP A 68 -26.97 19.16 15.20
CA ASP A 68 -26.00 18.35 14.46
C ASP A 68 -25.33 17.26 15.33
N GLY A 69 -25.83 17.03 16.55
CA GLY A 69 -25.36 15.97 17.45
C GLY A 69 -24.03 16.24 18.15
N ARG A 70 -23.51 17.48 18.12
CA ARG A 70 -22.26 17.83 18.82
C ARG A 70 -22.53 18.17 20.28
N GLU A 71 -21.61 17.79 21.15
CA GLU A 71 -21.70 18.19 22.56
C GLU A 71 -21.63 19.71 22.71
N ILE A 72 -22.57 20.26 23.47
CA ILE A 72 -22.59 21.67 23.83
C ILE A 72 -21.63 21.86 25.01
N ARG A 73 -20.66 22.77 24.82
CA ARG A 73 -19.67 23.13 25.82
C ARG A 73 -19.82 24.60 26.19
N LEU A 74 -19.83 24.88 27.48
CA LEU A 74 -19.89 26.23 28.03
C LEU A 74 -18.52 26.92 27.92
N ASP A 75 -18.46 28.19 28.30
CA ASP A 75 -17.22 28.96 28.29
C ASP A 75 -16.38 28.77 29.55
N THR A 76 -16.97 28.22 30.62
CA THR A 76 -16.33 27.86 31.89
C THR A 76 -15.69 26.47 31.84
N PHE A 77 -14.75 26.22 32.74
CA PHE A 77 -14.02 24.96 32.86
C PHE A 77 -14.51 24.13 34.03
N THR A 78 -14.45 22.81 33.86
CA THR A 78 -14.72 21.85 34.93
C THR A 78 -13.76 22.07 36.09
N CYS A 79 -14.25 21.93 37.32
CA CYS A 79 -13.43 22.08 38.53
C CYS A 79 -12.17 21.19 38.47
N GLY A 80 -11.01 21.73 38.83
CA GLY A 80 -9.73 21.03 38.79
C GLY A 80 -9.01 21.06 37.43
N THR A 81 -9.56 21.75 36.43
CA THR A 81 -8.86 21.95 35.14
C THR A 81 -7.64 22.86 35.33
N SER A 82 -6.45 22.36 34.97
CA SER A 82 -5.21 23.14 35.01
C SER A 82 -4.60 23.33 33.62
N LEU A 83 -3.91 24.44 33.41
CA LEU A 83 -3.14 24.72 32.19
C LEU A 83 -2.04 23.66 32.00
N ALA A 84 -1.45 23.15 33.09
CA ALA A 84 -0.48 22.07 33.06
C ALA A 84 -1.06 20.78 32.44
N HIS A 85 -2.28 20.38 32.80
CA HIS A 85 -2.94 19.24 32.18
C HIS A 85 -3.18 19.44 30.67
N VAL A 86 -3.58 20.65 30.27
CA VAL A 86 -3.78 20.97 28.85
C VAL A 86 -2.46 20.88 28.08
N VAL A 87 -1.37 21.37 28.66
CA VAL A 87 -0.03 21.28 28.07
C VAL A 87 0.42 19.82 27.97
N ALA A 88 0.21 19.01 29.00
CA ALA A 88 0.54 17.59 28.95
C ALA A 88 -0.21 16.82 27.85
N LEU A 89 -1.47 17.19 27.60
CA LEU A 89 -2.26 16.66 26.47
C LEU A 89 -1.76 17.17 25.10
N TYR A 90 -1.36 18.44 25.02
CA TYR A 90 -0.72 18.98 23.81
C TYR A 90 0.58 18.25 23.48
N GLU A 91 1.43 18.02 24.48
CA GLU A 91 2.70 17.32 24.33
C GLU A 91 2.51 15.84 23.98
N PHE A 92 1.50 15.18 24.55
CA PHE A 92 1.08 13.85 24.14
C PHE A 92 0.75 13.80 22.63
N ASP A 93 -0.08 14.71 22.13
CA ASP A 93 -0.45 14.79 20.71
C ASP A 93 0.72 15.23 19.81
N HIS A 94 1.67 16.00 20.32
CA HIS A 94 2.91 16.31 19.61
C HIS A 94 3.74 15.05 19.35
N GLU A 95 4.05 14.30 20.40
CA GLU A 95 4.80 13.05 20.30
C GLU A 95 4.03 11.99 19.48
N LEU A 96 2.70 11.95 19.60
CA LEU A 96 1.84 11.10 18.79
C LEU A 96 2.04 11.36 17.29
N ARG A 97 2.09 12.63 16.89
CA ARG A 97 2.28 13.03 15.48
C ARG A 97 3.66 12.70 14.95
N THR A 98 4.68 12.84 15.79
CA THR A 98 6.06 12.47 15.43
C THR A 98 6.11 10.97 15.10
N ARG A 99 5.66 10.11 16.02
CA ARG A 99 5.65 8.65 15.83
C ARG A 99 4.79 8.20 14.65
N VAL A 100 3.60 8.81 14.49
CA VAL A 100 2.73 8.54 13.33
C VAL A 100 3.42 8.96 12.03
N GLY A 101 4.08 10.13 12.02
CA GLY A 101 4.83 10.63 10.88
C GLY A 101 5.96 9.70 10.45
N ASP A 102 6.70 9.15 11.41
CA ASP A 102 7.81 8.22 11.17
C ASP A 102 7.32 6.94 10.49
N VAL A 103 6.26 6.31 11.01
CA VAL A 103 5.68 5.11 10.38
C VAL A 103 5.10 5.43 9.00
N LEU A 104 4.39 6.55 8.85
CA LEU A 104 3.85 6.97 7.56
C LEU A 104 4.94 7.21 6.52
N SER A 105 6.13 7.66 6.94
CA SER A 105 7.27 7.85 6.03
C SER A 105 7.76 6.52 5.45
N MET A 106 7.81 5.45 6.26
CA MET A 106 8.16 4.10 5.81
C MET A 106 7.13 3.55 4.82
N ILE A 107 5.84 3.73 5.12
CA ILE A 107 4.76 3.34 4.22
C ILE A 107 4.85 4.12 2.91
N GLU A 108 4.99 5.45 2.95
CA GLU A 108 5.10 6.31 1.76
C GLU A 108 6.29 5.87 0.87
N ASN A 109 7.45 5.61 1.46
CA ASN A 109 8.64 5.14 0.75
C ASN A 109 8.43 3.76 0.09
N ALA A 110 7.81 2.81 0.79
CA ALA A 110 7.51 1.50 0.23
C ALA A 110 6.57 1.62 -0.99
N PHE A 111 5.53 2.46 -0.90
CA PHE A 111 4.62 2.68 -2.02
C PHE A 111 5.28 3.38 -3.21
N ARG A 112 6.25 4.28 -2.99
CA ARG A 112 7.05 4.87 -4.09
C ARG A 112 7.75 3.77 -4.87
N PHE A 113 8.44 2.86 -4.18
CA PHE A 113 9.10 1.73 -4.81
C PHE A 113 8.10 0.84 -5.57
N PHE A 114 7.04 0.36 -4.91
CA PHE A 114 6.12 -0.60 -5.52
C PHE A 114 5.37 -0.04 -6.73
N ILE A 115 4.90 1.21 -6.66
CA ILE A 115 4.23 1.88 -7.79
C ILE A 115 5.24 2.17 -8.90
N GLY A 116 6.42 2.69 -8.54
CA GLY A 116 7.48 3.06 -9.47
C GLY A 116 7.96 1.89 -10.30
N HIS A 117 8.32 0.78 -9.64
CA HIS A 117 8.80 -0.43 -10.29
C HIS A 117 7.71 -1.13 -11.09
N ARG A 118 6.47 -1.19 -10.58
CA ARG A 118 5.37 -1.84 -11.31
C ARG A 118 5.10 -1.15 -12.66
N LEU A 119 4.99 0.18 -12.66
CA LEU A 119 4.80 0.94 -13.90
C LEU A 119 6.05 0.92 -14.79
N GLY A 120 7.25 0.92 -14.21
CA GLY A 120 8.51 0.94 -14.95
C GLY A 120 8.74 -0.28 -15.83
N ARG A 121 8.05 -1.39 -15.55
CA ARG A 121 8.07 -2.61 -16.37
C ARG A 121 7.37 -2.45 -17.71
N VAL A 122 6.35 -1.60 -17.77
CA VAL A 122 5.64 -1.30 -19.02
C VAL A 122 6.48 -0.34 -19.85
N ASP A 123 6.91 0.78 -19.24
CA ASP A 123 7.76 1.77 -19.87
C ASP A 123 8.43 2.65 -18.82
N LYS A 124 9.68 3.05 -19.07
CA LYS A 124 10.43 3.95 -18.18
C LYS A 124 9.71 5.28 -17.92
N PHE A 125 8.85 5.74 -18.83
CA PHE A 125 8.01 6.92 -18.72
C PHE A 125 6.51 6.59 -18.70
N ALA A 126 6.11 5.39 -18.27
CA ALA A 126 4.71 4.94 -18.24
C ALA A 126 3.75 5.97 -17.58
N HIS A 127 4.19 6.61 -16.50
CA HIS A 127 3.43 7.66 -15.80
C HIS A 127 3.11 8.90 -16.65
N ARG A 128 3.73 9.07 -17.82
CA ARG A 128 3.47 10.15 -18.78
C ARG A 128 2.67 9.69 -19.99
N LYS A 129 2.43 8.38 -20.13
CA LYS A 129 1.78 7.74 -21.28
C LYS A 129 0.37 7.31 -20.92
N PRO A 130 -0.69 7.96 -21.47
CA PRO A 130 -2.07 7.58 -21.19
C PRO A 130 -2.38 6.10 -21.45
N GLU A 131 -1.75 5.49 -22.46
CA GLU A 131 -1.88 4.09 -22.84
C GLU A 131 -1.25 3.10 -21.86
N ALA A 132 -0.23 3.55 -21.10
CA ALA A 132 0.40 2.75 -20.05
C ALA A 132 -0.30 2.94 -18.68
N LEU A 133 -1.16 3.94 -18.58
CA LEU A 133 -2.04 4.17 -17.43
C LEU A 133 -3.39 3.51 -17.70
N GLY A 134 -4.11 3.11 -16.65
CA GLY A 134 -5.49 2.61 -16.71
C GLY A 134 -6.51 3.66 -17.18
N ALA A 135 -6.07 4.74 -17.82
CA ALA A 135 -6.89 5.82 -18.35
C ALA A 135 -7.67 5.42 -19.61
N VAL A 136 -7.46 4.19 -20.13
CA VAL A 136 -8.25 3.60 -21.21
C VAL A 136 -9.33 2.70 -20.60
N HIS A 137 -10.54 3.24 -20.45
CA HIS A 137 -11.76 2.43 -20.29
C HIS A 137 -12.53 2.53 -21.61
N ASP A 138 -12.92 1.39 -22.18
CA ASP A 138 -13.71 1.32 -23.44
C ASP A 138 -13.12 2.11 -24.63
N GLY A 139 -11.79 2.17 -24.75
CA GLY A 139 -11.11 2.85 -25.87
C GLY A 139 -11.19 4.39 -25.83
N ILE A 140 -11.81 4.97 -24.80
CA ILE A 140 -11.88 6.42 -24.61
C ILE A 140 -10.92 6.79 -23.47
N VAL A 141 -9.80 7.41 -23.83
CA VAL A 141 -8.92 8.03 -22.83
C VAL A 141 -9.74 9.09 -22.10
N SER A 142 -9.86 9.00 -20.77
CA SER A 142 -10.33 10.13 -19.94
C SER A 142 -9.29 11.25 -20.05
N THR A 143 -9.39 11.99 -21.15
CA THR A 143 -8.33 12.89 -21.62
C THR A 143 -8.13 14.03 -20.62
N SER A 144 -9.19 14.44 -19.93
CA SER A 144 -9.14 15.45 -18.87
C SER A 144 -8.33 14.98 -17.66
N THR A 145 -8.62 13.79 -17.11
CA THR A 145 -7.95 13.28 -15.92
C THR A 145 -6.45 13.06 -16.16
N CYS A 146 -6.09 12.50 -17.32
CA CYS A 146 -4.68 12.29 -17.66
C CYS A 146 -3.96 13.63 -17.93
N LYS A 147 -4.61 14.61 -18.58
CA LYS A 147 -4.05 15.95 -18.77
C LYS A 147 -3.82 16.68 -17.44
N GLU A 148 -4.79 16.61 -16.52
CA GLU A 148 -4.64 17.17 -15.18
C GLU A 148 -3.50 16.51 -14.40
N TRP A 149 -3.39 15.19 -14.53
CA TRP A 149 -2.29 14.42 -13.93
C TRP A 149 -0.93 14.90 -14.46
N ILE A 150 -0.74 14.93 -15.78
CA ILE A 150 0.52 15.37 -16.39
C ILE A 150 0.86 16.79 -15.95
N LYS A 151 -0.13 17.69 -15.94
CA LYS A 151 0.04 19.08 -15.49
C LYS A 151 0.52 19.17 -14.04
N GLU A 152 -0.09 18.40 -13.14
CA GLU A 152 0.31 18.39 -11.72
C GLU A 152 1.69 17.74 -11.54
N TYR A 153 1.97 16.65 -12.23
CA TYR A 153 3.27 16.00 -12.16
C TYR A 153 4.40 16.88 -12.72
N ASP A 154 4.19 17.53 -13.87
CA ASP A 154 5.16 18.47 -14.45
C ASP A 154 5.49 19.61 -13.48
N ARG A 155 4.51 20.06 -12.67
CA ARG A 155 4.73 21.07 -11.64
C ARG A 155 5.67 20.56 -10.54
N GLN A 156 5.49 19.31 -10.10
CA GLN A 156 6.37 18.68 -9.09
C GLN A 156 7.76 18.45 -9.65
N GLU A 157 7.87 17.85 -10.85
CA GLU A 157 9.15 17.59 -11.50
C GLU A 157 9.93 18.89 -11.67
N LYS A 158 9.34 19.94 -12.25
CA LYS A 158 10.02 21.24 -12.45
C LYS A 158 10.49 21.87 -11.14
N ARG A 159 9.74 21.71 -10.05
CA ARG A 159 10.09 22.25 -8.73
C ARG A 159 11.14 21.42 -8.00
N ALA A 160 11.32 20.16 -8.39
CA ALA A 160 12.23 19.25 -7.74
C ALA A 160 13.68 19.74 -7.90
N LYS A 161 14.38 19.78 -6.77
CA LYS A 161 15.78 20.21 -6.61
C LYS A 161 16.54 19.15 -5.82
N GLY A 162 17.86 19.10 -6.01
CA GLY A 162 18.75 18.16 -5.35
C GLY A 162 19.89 17.76 -6.28
N ASP A 163 21.01 17.31 -5.71
CA ASP A 163 22.20 16.98 -6.48
C ASP A 163 21.96 15.84 -7.47
N PHE A 164 21.20 14.81 -7.06
CA PHE A 164 20.84 13.69 -7.94
C PHE A 164 19.96 14.16 -9.12
N ILE A 165 19.06 15.12 -8.91
CA ILE A 165 18.17 15.64 -9.94
C ILE A 165 18.96 16.50 -10.92
N ARG A 166 19.85 17.36 -10.42
CA ARG A 166 20.72 18.19 -11.25
C ARG A 166 21.60 17.30 -12.13
N HIS A 167 22.30 16.34 -11.53
CA HIS A 167 23.12 15.37 -12.25
C HIS A 167 22.31 14.59 -13.29
N PHE A 168 21.11 14.11 -12.92
CA PHE A 168 20.24 13.40 -13.85
C PHE A 168 19.86 14.26 -15.06
N ARG A 169 19.44 15.51 -14.83
CA ARG A 169 19.03 16.44 -15.89
C ARG A 169 20.15 16.78 -16.85
N GLU A 170 21.35 17.01 -16.32
CA GLU A 170 22.55 17.30 -17.09
C GLU A 170 22.95 16.12 -17.98
N LYS A 171 22.83 14.89 -17.47
CA LYS A 171 23.28 13.68 -18.17
C LYS A 171 22.23 13.07 -19.11
N TYR A 172 20.96 13.05 -18.70
CA TYR A 172 19.91 12.26 -19.37
C TYR A 172 18.73 13.09 -19.86
N GLY A 173 18.64 14.38 -19.51
CA GLY A 173 17.57 15.28 -19.93
C GLY A 173 16.49 15.51 -18.88
N PRO A 174 15.43 16.28 -19.22
CA PRO A 174 14.55 16.92 -18.24
C PRO A 174 13.61 15.95 -17.50
N HIS A 175 13.25 14.83 -18.13
CA HIS A 175 12.19 13.95 -17.66
C HIS A 175 12.72 12.75 -16.90
N LEU A 176 12.22 12.57 -15.69
CA LEU A 176 12.62 11.49 -14.81
C LEU A 176 11.94 10.17 -15.21
N PRO A 177 12.64 9.04 -15.25
CA PRO A 177 12.00 7.74 -15.36
C PRO A 177 11.21 7.44 -14.09
N ILE A 178 10.20 6.58 -14.18
CA ILE A 178 9.15 6.44 -13.17
C ILE A 178 9.69 6.07 -11.77
N TRP A 179 10.71 5.22 -11.65
CA TRP A 179 11.34 4.88 -10.37
C TRP A 179 12.14 6.03 -9.73
N VAL A 180 12.52 7.05 -10.50
CA VAL A 180 13.10 8.30 -9.99
C VAL A 180 12.02 9.37 -9.79
N ALA A 181 11.01 9.37 -10.65
CA ALA A 181 9.87 10.27 -10.59
C ALA A 181 9.12 10.16 -9.26
N THR A 182 8.95 8.94 -8.73
CA THR A 182 8.28 8.73 -7.44
C THR A 182 8.96 9.42 -6.27
N GLU A 183 10.29 9.59 -6.32
CA GLU A 183 11.07 10.25 -5.26
C GLU A 183 10.81 11.76 -5.17
N VAL A 184 10.34 12.37 -6.25
CA VAL A 184 9.99 13.80 -6.29
C VAL A 184 8.49 14.05 -6.12
N MET A 185 7.68 12.99 -6.03
CA MET A 185 6.24 13.09 -5.81
C MET A 185 5.93 13.26 -4.32
N SER A 186 5.05 14.21 -4.01
CA SER A 186 4.36 14.20 -2.72
C SER A 186 3.46 12.95 -2.60
N PHE A 187 3.15 12.52 -1.37
CA PHE A 187 2.23 11.40 -1.15
C PHE A 187 0.88 11.56 -1.86
N GLY A 188 0.37 12.78 -1.94
CA GLY A 188 -0.88 13.05 -2.63
C GLY A 188 -0.82 12.82 -4.14
N VAL A 189 0.32 13.15 -4.76
CA VAL A 189 0.57 12.88 -6.18
C VAL A 189 0.76 11.39 -6.39
N LEU A 190 1.50 10.70 -5.52
CA LEU A 190 1.67 9.24 -5.57
C LEU A 190 0.32 8.49 -5.42
N SER A 191 -0.53 8.90 -4.48
CA SER A 191 -1.89 8.34 -4.29
C SER A 191 -2.79 8.58 -5.50
N ARG A 192 -2.60 9.69 -6.23
CA ARG A 192 -3.29 9.95 -7.50
C ARG A 192 -2.76 9.06 -8.62
N LEU A 193 -1.44 8.87 -8.71
CA LEU A 193 -0.81 7.97 -9.67
C LEU A 193 -1.30 6.53 -9.50
N TYR A 194 -1.37 6.04 -8.26
CA TYR A 194 -1.91 4.70 -7.97
C TYR A 194 -3.30 4.51 -8.61
N ARG A 195 -4.20 5.48 -8.45
CA ARG A 195 -5.55 5.44 -9.04
C ARG A 195 -5.57 5.48 -10.57
N LEU A 196 -4.49 5.93 -11.19
CA LEU A 196 -4.31 5.95 -12.65
C LEU A 196 -3.61 4.70 -13.18
N MET A 197 -3.08 3.82 -12.33
CA MET A 197 -2.52 2.54 -12.78
C MET A 197 -3.61 1.67 -13.40
N GLY A 198 -3.21 0.73 -14.27
CA GLY A 198 -4.14 -0.29 -14.77
C GLY A 198 -4.75 -1.08 -13.62
N GLN A 199 -6.04 -1.42 -13.71
CA GLN A 199 -6.74 -2.16 -12.65
C GLN A 199 -5.99 -3.43 -12.24
N HIS A 200 -5.43 -4.15 -13.22
CA HIS A 200 -4.65 -5.34 -12.99
C HIS A 200 -3.44 -5.11 -12.06
N ASP A 201 -2.69 -4.03 -12.26
CA ASP A 201 -1.56 -3.68 -11.41
C ASP A 201 -2.00 -3.24 -10.02
N GLN A 202 -3.13 -2.55 -9.92
CA GLN A 202 -3.71 -2.17 -8.63
C GLN A 202 -4.16 -3.40 -7.83
N GLU A 203 -4.78 -4.38 -8.48
CA GLU A 203 -5.19 -5.65 -7.87
C GLU A 203 -3.97 -6.43 -7.35
N ILE A 204 -2.89 -6.50 -8.14
CA ILE A 204 -1.64 -7.13 -7.70
C ILE A 204 -1.06 -6.40 -6.48
N LEU A 205 -1.06 -5.07 -6.47
CA LEU A 205 -0.59 -4.30 -5.32
C LEU A 205 -1.48 -4.53 -4.09
N ALA A 206 -2.80 -4.51 -4.22
CA ALA A 206 -3.69 -4.79 -3.10
C ALA A 206 -3.49 -6.20 -2.54
N ALA A 207 -3.37 -7.21 -3.42
CA ALA A 207 -3.13 -8.58 -3.01
C ALA A 207 -1.75 -8.79 -2.37
N ARG A 208 -0.71 -8.04 -2.77
CA ARG A 208 0.61 -8.03 -2.08
C ARG A 208 0.45 -7.70 -0.61
N PHE A 209 -0.38 -6.70 -0.30
CA PHE A 209 -0.68 -6.25 1.05
C PHE A 209 -1.80 -7.06 1.72
N GLN A 210 -2.24 -8.18 1.13
CA GLN A 210 -3.28 -9.05 1.68
C GLN A 210 -4.62 -8.33 1.89
N ILE A 211 -4.89 -7.32 1.07
CA ILE A 211 -6.13 -6.55 1.06
C ILE A 211 -7.03 -7.21 0.02
N HIS A 212 -7.98 -8.03 0.48
CA HIS A 212 -8.78 -8.89 -0.38
C HIS A 212 -10.25 -8.50 -0.47
N THR A 213 -10.80 -8.63 -1.68
CA THR A 213 -12.24 -8.57 -1.90
C THR A 213 -12.90 -9.80 -1.29
N LYS A 214 -14.23 -9.80 -1.23
CA LYS A 214 -15.02 -10.95 -0.78
C LYS A 214 -14.77 -12.24 -1.58
N ASP A 215 -14.27 -12.10 -2.81
CA ASP A 215 -14.05 -13.21 -3.76
C ASP A 215 -12.57 -13.62 -3.82
N GLY A 216 -11.71 -13.04 -2.94
CA GLY A 216 -10.28 -13.37 -2.84
C GLY A 216 -9.35 -12.55 -3.72
N GLY A 217 -9.89 -11.80 -4.69
CA GLY A 217 -9.15 -10.83 -5.51
C GLY A 217 -8.50 -9.72 -4.69
N GLY A 218 -7.53 -9.00 -5.26
CA GLY A 218 -6.98 -7.80 -4.61
C GLY A 218 -8.01 -6.66 -4.57
N ASP A 219 -8.34 -6.15 -3.39
CA ASP A 219 -9.28 -5.04 -3.22
C ASP A 219 -8.57 -3.70 -3.45
N TYR A 220 -8.38 -3.38 -4.72
CA TYR A 220 -7.70 -2.16 -5.15
C TYR A 220 -8.42 -0.88 -4.70
N GLY A 221 -9.75 -0.94 -4.53
CA GLY A 221 -10.58 0.17 -4.06
C GLY A 221 -10.32 0.49 -2.59
N ALA A 222 -10.29 -0.54 -1.73
CA ALA A 222 -9.90 -0.38 -0.32
C ALA A 222 -8.49 0.19 -0.20
N LEU A 223 -7.51 -0.33 -0.97
CA LEU A 223 -6.15 0.21 -0.96
C LEU A 223 -6.09 1.67 -1.44
N ALA A 224 -6.84 2.05 -2.49
CA ALA A 224 -6.93 3.45 -2.94
C ALA A 224 -7.46 4.37 -1.83
N ASN A 225 -8.50 3.92 -1.12
CA ASN A 225 -9.09 4.63 0.00
C ASN A 225 -8.08 4.79 1.15
N TRP A 226 -7.37 3.72 1.51
CA TRP A 226 -6.37 3.73 2.57
C TRP A 226 -5.24 4.70 2.27
N LEU A 227 -4.69 4.70 1.06
CA LEU A 227 -3.66 5.67 0.66
C LEU A 227 -4.16 7.12 0.77
N ASN A 228 -5.43 7.39 0.45
CA ASN A 228 -6.00 8.73 0.61
C ASN A 228 -6.18 9.10 2.09
N SER A 229 -6.60 8.16 2.94
CA SER A 229 -6.72 8.36 4.39
C SER A 229 -5.35 8.64 5.02
N LEU A 230 -4.36 7.79 4.76
CA LEU A 230 -2.99 7.96 5.25
C LEU A 230 -2.35 9.26 4.76
N ARG A 231 -2.58 9.67 3.51
CA ARG A 231 -2.19 10.99 2.99
C ARG A 231 -2.80 12.13 3.81
N GLN A 232 -4.07 12.05 4.16
CA GLN A 232 -4.73 13.07 4.99
C GLN A 232 -4.07 13.14 6.37
N VAL A 233 -3.87 12.00 7.03
CA VAL A 233 -3.22 11.92 8.35
C VAL A 233 -1.79 12.47 8.27
N ARG A 234 -1.03 12.09 7.24
CA ARG A 234 0.33 12.61 7.00
C ARG A 234 0.35 14.12 6.89
N ASN A 235 -0.60 14.70 6.15
CA ASN A 235 -0.71 16.16 6.03
C ASN A 235 -1.09 16.84 7.35
N ILE A 236 -1.96 16.23 8.15
CA ILE A 236 -2.28 16.74 9.50
C ILE A 236 -1.02 16.77 10.36
N CYS A 237 -0.21 15.70 10.36
CA CYS A 237 1.04 15.65 11.11
C CYS A 237 2.02 16.72 10.62
N ALA A 238 2.25 16.83 9.31
CA ALA A 238 3.18 17.79 8.71
C ALA A 238 2.78 19.26 8.90
N HIS A 239 1.49 19.56 9.02
CA HIS A 239 0.99 20.91 9.30
C HIS A 239 0.75 21.18 10.79
N TYR A 240 1.24 20.31 11.66
CA TYR A 240 1.07 20.42 13.11
C TYR A 240 -0.40 20.57 13.52
N GLY A 241 -1.32 19.92 12.82
CA GLY A 241 -2.72 19.80 13.21
C GLY A 241 -2.90 18.78 14.33
N ARG A 242 -4.04 18.80 15.02
CA ARG A 242 -4.38 17.85 16.10
C ARG A 242 -4.74 16.47 15.52
N VAL A 243 -4.13 15.40 16.05
CA VAL A 243 -4.44 14.00 15.67
C VAL A 243 -5.30 13.33 16.75
N TRP A 244 -5.00 13.61 18.02
CA TRP A 244 -5.76 13.16 19.16
C TRP A 244 -7.22 13.64 19.11
N ASN A 245 -8.15 12.73 19.46
CA ASN A 245 -9.58 12.97 19.54
C ASN A 245 -10.12 13.76 18.32
N ARG A 246 -9.74 13.28 17.13
CA ARG A 246 -10.19 13.80 15.83
C ARG A 246 -11.09 12.77 15.16
N THR A 247 -12.12 13.26 14.47
CA THR A 247 -12.79 12.52 13.40
C THR A 247 -12.11 12.92 12.09
N PHE A 248 -11.56 11.94 11.37
CA PHE A 248 -10.93 12.18 10.08
C PHE A 248 -12.00 12.34 8.99
N ASP A 249 -11.74 13.18 7.98
CA ASP A 249 -12.74 13.45 6.94
C ASP A 249 -12.83 12.29 5.93
N VAL A 250 -11.78 11.47 5.85
CA VAL A 250 -11.75 10.27 5.02
C VAL A 250 -12.10 9.06 5.88
N THR A 251 -13.27 8.48 5.63
CA THR A 251 -13.65 7.17 6.18
C THR A 251 -12.82 6.06 5.52
N ILE A 252 -12.17 5.26 6.35
CA ILE A 252 -11.42 4.07 5.97
C ILE A 252 -12.40 2.98 5.54
N GLN A 253 -12.20 2.47 4.34
CA GLN A 253 -13.00 1.38 3.81
C GLN A 253 -12.46 0.05 4.34
N ALA A 254 -13.31 -0.74 5.00
CA ALA A 254 -13.00 -2.14 5.29
C ALA A 254 -12.88 -2.94 3.97
N PRO A 255 -11.86 -3.79 3.78
CA PRO A 255 -11.77 -4.66 2.63
C PRO A 255 -12.99 -5.59 2.52
N GLY A 256 -13.34 -6.00 1.30
CA GLY A 256 -14.53 -6.83 1.06
C GLY A 256 -14.57 -8.13 1.87
N ARG A 257 -13.41 -8.75 2.18
CA ARG A 257 -13.32 -9.92 3.06
C ARG A 257 -13.64 -9.58 4.53
N ALA A 258 -13.08 -8.49 5.04
CA ALA A 258 -13.27 -8.03 6.41
C ALA A 258 -14.71 -7.61 6.70
N GLN A 259 -15.46 -7.18 5.69
CA GLN A 259 -16.89 -6.87 5.84
C GLN A 259 -17.78 -8.12 6.08
N LYS A 260 -17.29 -9.33 5.78
CA LYS A 260 -18.08 -10.57 5.86
C LYS A 260 -17.75 -11.45 7.05
N SER A 261 -16.62 -11.21 7.73
CA SER A 261 -16.12 -12.09 8.78
C SER A 261 -15.68 -11.24 9.96
N GLU A 262 -16.35 -11.42 11.11
CA GLU A 262 -15.99 -10.74 12.36
C GLU A 262 -14.65 -11.23 12.93
N GLU A 263 -14.19 -12.42 12.50
CA GLU A 263 -12.89 -12.99 12.87
C GLU A 263 -11.72 -12.43 12.04
N ASP A 264 -12.00 -11.66 10.97
CA ASP A 264 -10.96 -11.03 10.15
C ASP A 264 -10.22 -9.96 10.96
N LEU A 265 -8.90 -9.90 10.82
CA LEU A 265 -8.04 -8.94 11.52
C LEU A 265 -8.45 -7.48 11.27
N LEU A 266 -9.09 -7.21 10.13
CA LEU A 266 -9.52 -5.89 9.71
C LEU A 266 -11.03 -5.66 9.89
N ALA A 267 -11.77 -6.63 10.45
CA ALA A 267 -13.20 -6.50 10.75
C ALA A 267 -13.57 -5.24 11.55
N PRO A 268 -12.74 -4.74 12.51
CA PRO A 268 -13.05 -3.50 13.21
C PRO A 268 -13.21 -2.27 12.29
N LEU A 269 -12.62 -2.27 11.09
CA LEU A 269 -12.79 -1.20 10.11
C LEU A 269 -14.21 -1.12 9.53
N ALA A 270 -15.04 -2.16 9.69
CA ALA A 270 -16.45 -2.13 9.29
C ALA A 270 -17.32 -1.32 10.27
N VAL A 271 -16.79 -0.95 11.45
CA VAL A 271 -17.53 -0.24 12.50
C VAL A 271 -17.38 1.29 12.32
N ASN A 272 -18.51 1.99 12.22
CA ASN A 272 -18.55 3.45 11.97
C ASN A 272 -17.89 4.30 13.06
N THR A 273 -17.78 3.80 14.30
CA THR A 273 -17.08 4.49 15.39
C THR A 273 -15.57 4.32 15.32
N ILE A 274 -15.06 3.46 14.44
CA ILE A 274 -13.63 3.12 14.29
C ILE A 274 -13.08 3.64 12.96
N ASN A 275 -13.85 3.48 11.88
CA ASN A 275 -13.40 3.66 10.51
C ASN A 275 -13.01 5.09 10.11
N ASN A 276 -13.25 6.10 10.96
CA ASN A 276 -12.78 7.47 10.78
C ASN A 276 -12.08 8.01 12.04
N ARG A 277 -11.58 7.11 12.90
CA ARG A 277 -10.86 7.42 14.14
C ARG A 277 -9.43 6.93 14.08
N PHE A 278 -8.64 7.34 15.07
CA PHE A 278 -7.21 7.08 15.11
C PHE A 278 -6.88 5.59 15.19
N TYR A 279 -7.69 4.80 15.91
CA TYR A 279 -7.53 3.34 15.94
C TYR A 279 -7.63 2.70 14.54
N GLY A 280 -8.59 3.13 13.71
CA GLY A 280 -8.70 2.64 12.33
C GLY A 280 -7.46 2.97 11.49
N VAL A 281 -6.88 4.16 11.69
CA VAL A 281 -5.61 4.55 11.05
C VAL A 281 -4.46 3.63 11.49
N LEU A 282 -4.35 3.36 12.79
CA LEU A 282 -3.32 2.46 13.32
C LEU A 282 -3.48 1.03 12.82
N LEU A 283 -4.71 0.51 12.71
CA LEU A 283 -4.97 -0.82 12.15
C LEU A 283 -4.47 -0.92 10.70
N VAL A 284 -4.78 0.08 9.87
CA VAL A 284 -4.28 0.14 8.49
C VAL A 284 -2.76 0.24 8.45
N MET A 285 -2.16 1.11 9.28
CA MET A 285 -0.70 1.25 9.34
C MET A 285 -0.04 -0.06 9.78
N ARG A 286 -0.57 -0.73 10.81
CA ARG A 286 -0.05 -2.01 11.31
C ARG A 286 -0.11 -3.07 10.22
N HIS A 287 -1.27 -3.21 9.56
CA HIS A 287 -1.48 -4.19 8.50
C HIS A 287 -0.51 -4.00 7.33
N LEU A 288 -0.32 -2.76 6.88
CA LEU A 288 0.63 -2.45 5.80
C LEU A 288 2.07 -2.71 6.25
N MET A 289 2.46 -2.28 7.45
CA MET A 289 3.81 -2.51 7.98
C MET A 289 4.15 -3.98 8.12
N LEU A 290 3.18 -4.83 8.51
CA LEU A 290 3.37 -6.29 8.55
C LEU A 290 3.71 -6.90 7.19
N SER A 291 3.43 -6.21 6.09
CA SER A 291 3.82 -6.60 4.73
C SER A 291 5.05 -5.85 4.20
N ILE A 292 5.45 -4.73 4.81
CA ILE A 292 6.60 -3.92 4.37
C ILE A 292 7.86 -4.34 5.13
N ASP A 293 7.76 -4.38 6.45
CA ASP A 293 8.81 -4.77 7.38
C ASP A 293 8.16 -5.57 8.54
N PRO A 294 8.02 -6.90 8.39
CA PRO A 294 7.35 -7.73 9.39
C PRO A 294 8.04 -7.75 10.76
N SER A 295 9.33 -7.39 10.82
CA SER A 295 10.09 -7.27 12.08
C SER A 295 9.86 -5.94 12.79
N ASN A 296 9.31 -4.94 12.12
CA ASN A 296 9.07 -3.63 12.70
C ASN A 296 7.90 -3.68 13.71
N VAL A 297 8.17 -3.18 14.92
CA VAL A 297 7.21 -3.13 16.03
C VAL A 297 6.69 -1.72 16.31
N ASP A 298 7.07 -0.71 15.54
CA ASP A 298 6.82 0.71 15.83
C ASP A 298 5.33 1.03 15.98
N VAL A 299 4.47 0.38 15.18
CA VAL A 299 3.01 0.58 15.29
C VAL A 299 2.43 -0.03 16.57
N VAL A 300 3.00 -1.15 17.04
CA VAL A 300 2.62 -1.74 18.34
C VAL A 300 3.10 -0.84 19.47
N GLU A 301 4.35 -0.34 19.39
CA GLU A 301 4.89 0.60 20.38
C GLU A 301 4.14 1.93 20.40
N LEU A 302 3.63 2.37 19.26
CA LEU A 302 2.75 3.53 19.15
C LEU A 302 1.41 3.29 19.83
N ALA A 303 0.81 2.10 19.68
CA ALA A 303 -0.41 1.73 20.39
C ALA A 303 -0.19 1.63 21.91
N ASP A 304 0.92 1.00 22.34
CA ASP A 304 1.34 0.92 23.75
C ASP A 304 1.55 2.33 24.34
N TYR A 305 2.20 3.23 23.59
CA TYR A 305 2.39 4.62 23.96
C TYR A 305 1.05 5.34 24.16
N VAL A 306 0.11 5.19 23.22
CA VAL A 306 -1.22 5.78 23.31
C VAL A 306 -1.94 5.31 24.57
N GLU A 307 -1.99 4.00 24.80
CA GLU A 307 -2.65 3.44 25.98
C GLU A 307 -2.03 3.98 27.27
N LYS A 308 -0.70 3.94 27.38
CA LYS A 308 0.04 4.45 28.54
C LYS A 308 -0.29 5.92 28.80
N ARG A 309 -0.19 6.78 27.78
CA ARG A 309 -0.44 8.22 27.93
C ARG A 309 -1.90 8.54 28.22
N THR A 310 -2.84 7.81 27.63
CA THR A 310 -4.27 7.99 27.97
C THR A 310 -4.54 7.67 29.43
N ARG A 311 -3.91 6.62 29.98
CA ARG A 311 -4.03 6.27 31.41
C ARG A 311 -3.39 7.33 32.31
N GLU A 312 -2.19 7.82 31.97
CA GLU A 312 -1.50 8.87 32.73
C GLU A 312 -2.25 10.21 32.76
N LEU A 313 -3.03 10.50 31.70
CA LEU A 313 -3.80 11.74 31.57
C LEU A 313 -5.28 11.58 31.98
N ASP A 314 -5.67 10.43 32.53
CA ASP A 314 -7.07 10.09 32.87
C ASP A 314 -8.05 10.31 31.69
N LEU A 315 -7.62 9.90 30.50
CA LEU A 315 -8.40 9.97 29.26
C LEU A 315 -8.91 8.59 28.88
N SER A 316 -10.15 8.53 28.38
CA SER A 316 -10.67 7.29 27.81
C SER A 316 -10.06 7.04 26.43
N ILE A 317 -9.41 5.89 26.25
CA ILE A 317 -8.83 5.47 24.97
C ILE A 317 -9.90 5.32 23.86
N THR A 318 -11.16 5.10 24.23
CA THR A 318 -12.30 5.06 23.31
C THR A 318 -12.49 6.36 22.51
N GLN A 319 -12.01 7.50 23.04
CA GLN A 319 -12.01 8.79 22.32
C GLN A 319 -11.13 8.77 21.06
N LEU A 320 -10.17 7.84 21.01
CA LEU A 320 -9.32 7.58 19.85
C LEU A 320 -9.89 6.46 18.95
N GLY A 321 -11.05 5.92 19.29
CA GLY A 321 -11.74 4.85 18.55
C GLY A 321 -11.27 3.44 18.90
N PHE A 322 -10.50 3.26 19.98
CA PHE A 322 -10.11 1.92 20.43
C PHE A 322 -11.32 1.24 21.08
N PRO A 323 -11.73 0.04 20.64
CA PRO A 323 -12.66 -0.79 21.39
C PRO A 323 -11.99 -1.31 22.66
N ASP A 324 -12.76 -1.61 23.71
CA ASP A 324 -12.21 -2.02 25.02
C ASP A 324 -11.35 -3.29 24.93
N ASP A 325 -11.68 -4.17 23.99
CA ASP A 325 -11.05 -5.47 23.76
C ASP A 325 -10.06 -5.45 22.58
N TRP A 326 -9.59 -4.27 22.16
CA TRP A 326 -8.73 -4.13 20.96
C TRP A 326 -7.50 -5.05 20.95
N LYS A 327 -6.93 -5.35 22.13
CA LYS A 327 -5.78 -6.26 22.30
C LYS A 327 -6.08 -7.73 21.97
N ASN A 328 -7.36 -8.12 21.93
CA ASN A 328 -7.76 -9.48 21.54
C ASN A 328 -7.53 -9.73 20.05
N ASN A 329 -7.44 -8.67 19.23
CA ASN A 329 -7.09 -8.81 17.83
C ASN A 329 -5.60 -9.21 17.69
N PRO A 330 -5.29 -10.39 17.11
CA PRO A 330 -3.92 -10.91 17.03
C PRO A 330 -2.92 -9.99 16.32
N ILE A 331 -3.39 -9.05 15.49
CA ILE A 331 -2.54 -8.11 14.74
C ILE A 331 -1.63 -7.26 15.66
N TRP A 332 -2.03 -7.09 16.92
CA TRP A 332 -1.31 -6.34 17.95
C TRP A 332 -0.23 -7.15 18.67
N GLY A 333 -0.13 -8.46 18.41
CA GLY A 333 0.97 -9.27 18.92
C GLY A 333 2.32 -8.82 18.36
N ARG A 334 3.33 -8.65 19.23
CA ARG A 334 4.70 -8.25 18.82
C ARG A 334 5.36 -9.28 17.89
N THR A 335 5.04 -10.56 18.06
CA THR A 335 5.53 -11.66 17.23
C THR A 335 4.55 -12.06 16.13
N PHE A 336 3.42 -11.35 15.99
CA PHE A 336 2.44 -11.65 14.96
C PHE A 336 3.01 -11.30 13.58
N THR A 337 2.82 -12.19 12.61
CA THR A 337 3.22 -11.97 11.22
C THR A 337 2.09 -12.33 10.28
N LEU A 338 1.94 -11.58 9.20
CA LEU A 338 1.10 -11.99 8.08
C LEU A 338 1.78 -13.10 7.27
N SER A 339 1.01 -13.77 6.40
CA SER A 339 1.57 -14.77 5.49
C SER A 339 2.60 -14.13 4.56
N ARG A 340 3.77 -14.76 4.41
CA ARG A 340 4.81 -14.29 3.48
C ARG A 340 4.52 -14.66 2.01
N SER A 341 3.66 -15.64 1.77
CA SER A 341 3.38 -16.16 0.43
C SER A 341 2.85 -15.09 -0.54
N PRO A 342 1.83 -14.26 -0.20
CA PRO A 342 1.35 -13.20 -1.10
C PRO A 342 2.42 -12.15 -1.45
N MET A 343 3.26 -11.78 -0.49
CA MET A 343 4.37 -10.84 -0.70
C MET A 343 5.42 -11.44 -1.65
N LEU A 344 5.77 -12.70 -1.42
CA LEU A 344 6.70 -13.44 -2.28
C LEU A 344 6.13 -13.58 -3.70
N ALA A 345 4.89 -14.03 -3.85
CA ALA A 345 4.22 -14.15 -5.14
C ALA A 345 4.22 -12.82 -5.91
N ALA A 346 3.86 -11.71 -5.24
CA ALA A 346 3.91 -10.39 -5.86
C ALA A 346 5.34 -9.97 -6.28
N SER A 347 6.36 -10.31 -5.48
CA SER A 347 7.76 -10.09 -5.83
C SER A 347 8.21 -10.94 -7.02
N LEU A 348 7.74 -12.19 -7.14
CA LEU A 348 7.99 -13.02 -8.33
C LEU A 348 7.35 -12.39 -9.56
N LEU A 349 6.12 -11.88 -9.43
CA LEU A 349 5.46 -11.16 -10.52
C LEU A 349 6.24 -9.93 -10.95
N ASP A 350 6.94 -9.21 -10.06
CA ASP A 350 7.79 -8.08 -10.46
C ASP A 350 8.99 -8.48 -11.32
N ARG A 351 9.49 -9.72 -11.17
CA ARG A 351 10.69 -10.24 -11.84
C ARG A 351 10.46 -10.74 -13.25
N THR A 352 9.22 -11.03 -13.63
CA THR A 352 8.92 -11.63 -14.93
C THR A 352 7.60 -11.14 -15.47
N GLU A 353 7.58 -10.81 -16.77
CA GLU A 353 6.32 -10.62 -17.49
C GLU A 353 5.51 -11.90 -17.42
N SER A 354 4.21 -11.76 -17.14
CA SER A 354 3.32 -12.89 -16.88
C SER A 354 1.95 -12.65 -17.50
N LEU A 355 1.37 -13.72 -18.02
CA LEU A 355 0.00 -13.77 -18.49
C LEU A 355 -0.91 -14.33 -17.39
N THR A 356 -2.14 -13.83 -17.31
CA THR A 356 -3.17 -14.44 -16.47
C THR A 356 -3.66 -15.75 -17.08
N ALA A 357 -4.20 -16.64 -16.26
CA ALA A 357 -4.82 -17.89 -16.73
C ALA A 357 -5.86 -17.70 -17.85
N SER A 358 -6.53 -16.54 -17.88
CA SER A 358 -7.48 -16.19 -18.92
C SER A 358 -6.84 -15.82 -20.26
N LYS A 359 -5.61 -15.33 -20.26
CA LYS A 359 -4.87 -14.87 -21.46
C LYS A 359 -3.91 -15.92 -22.02
N VAL A 360 -3.46 -16.88 -21.20
CA VAL A 360 -2.56 -17.95 -21.67
C VAL A 360 -3.15 -18.77 -22.83
N PRO A 361 -4.45 -19.12 -22.86
CA PRO A 361 -5.01 -19.85 -24.01
C PRO A 361 -4.74 -19.18 -25.36
N ASP A 362 -4.78 -17.84 -25.42
CA ASP A 362 -4.56 -17.08 -26.66
C ASP A 362 -3.16 -17.28 -27.25
N VAL A 363 -2.16 -17.61 -26.42
CA VAL A 363 -0.78 -17.90 -26.87
C VAL A 363 -0.53 -19.38 -27.13
N LEU A 364 -1.49 -20.26 -26.86
CA LEU A 364 -1.36 -21.72 -27.04
C LEU A 364 -1.86 -22.19 -28.41
N THR A 365 -1.45 -21.52 -29.49
CA THR A 365 -1.95 -21.76 -30.85
C THR A 365 -1.60 -23.12 -31.45
N ALA A 366 -0.70 -23.89 -30.84
CA ALA A 366 -0.35 -25.24 -31.26
C ALA A 366 -1.31 -26.32 -30.72
N ALA A 367 -2.35 -25.93 -29.96
CA ALA A 367 -3.35 -26.87 -29.46
C ALA A 367 -4.16 -27.49 -30.61
N GLU A 368 -4.33 -28.81 -30.57
CA GLU A 368 -5.10 -29.55 -31.58
C GLU A 368 -6.56 -29.72 -31.14
N PRO A 369 -7.54 -29.16 -31.88
CA PRO A 369 -8.95 -29.35 -31.55
C PRO A 369 -9.43 -30.75 -31.93
N GLU A 370 -10.16 -31.39 -31.02
CA GLU A 370 -10.93 -32.60 -31.35
C GLU A 370 -12.09 -32.21 -32.29
N VAL A 371 -11.92 -32.50 -33.59
CA VAL A 371 -12.93 -32.25 -34.62
C VAL A 371 -13.71 -33.53 -34.88
N THR A 372 -14.98 -33.58 -34.50
CA THR A 372 -15.86 -34.75 -34.66
C THR A 372 -16.62 -34.79 -35.99
N SER A 373 -16.55 -33.76 -36.83
CA SER A 373 -17.24 -33.72 -38.13
C SER A 373 -16.44 -32.95 -39.19
N GLU A 374 -16.43 -33.43 -40.43
CA GLU A 374 -15.67 -32.85 -41.54
C GLU A 374 -16.12 -31.44 -41.98
N SER A 375 -17.32 -30.99 -41.61
CA SER A 375 -17.81 -29.63 -41.92
C SER A 375 -18.17 -28.83 -40.66
N LEU A 376 -17.17 -28.23 -40.00
CA LEU A 376 -17.41 -27.27 -38.91
C LEU A 376 -17.61 -25.86 -39.47
N THR A 377 -18.59 -25.13 -38.92
CA THR A 377 -18.71 -23.68 -39.18
C THR A 377 -17.53 -22.93 -38.54
N PRO A 378 -17.16 -21.72 -39.04
CA PRO A 378 -16.08 -20.92 -38.46
C PRO A 378 -16.24 -20.65 -36.94
N LYS A 379 -17.48 -20.50 -36.47
CA LYS A 379 -17.80 -20.35 -35.05
C LYS A 379 -17.54 -21.62 -34.24
N GLN A 380 -17.88 -22.78 -34.78
CA GLN A 380 -17.62 -24.06 -34.12
C GLN A 380 -16.12 -24.38 -34.09
N LEU A 381 -15.38 -24.06 -35.15
CA LEU A 381 -13.93 -24.22 -35.19
C LEU A 381 -13.25 -23.34 -34.13
N LYS A 382 -13.66 -22.08 -34.01
CA LYS A 382 -13.16 -21.17 -32.96
C LYS A 382 -13.43 -21.72 -31.56
N ASN A 383 -14.65 -22.17 -31.28
CA ASN A 383 -15.01 -22.74 -29.97
C ASN A 383 -14.21 -24.03 -29.67
N ALA A 384 -13.98 -24.87 -30.67
CA ALA A 384 -13.17 -26.09 -30.53
C ALA A 384 -11.70 -25.74 -30.22
N MET A 385 -11.15 -24.72 -30.90
CA MET A 385 -9.82 -24.20 -30.64
C MET A 385 -9.70 -23.62 -29.21
N ASP A 386 -10.62 -22.74 -28.80
CA ASP A 386 -10.65 -22.17 -27.44
C ASP A 386 -10.70 -23.27 -26.36
N LYS A 387 -11.42 -24.37 -26.63
CA LYS A 387 -11.49 -25.53 -25.74
C LYS A 387 -10.15 -26.27 -25.70
N ALA A 388 -9.54 -26.54 -26.86
CA ALA A 388 -8.26 -27.23 -26.97
C ALA A 388 -7.14 -26.48 -26.24
N GLN A 389 -7.07 -25.15 -26.42
CA GLN A 389 -6.10 -24.29 -25.73
C GLN A 389 -6.24 -24.33 -24.21
N LYS A 390 -7.48 -24.30 -23.70
CA LYS A 390 -7.76 -24.43 -22.26
C LYS A 390 -7.41 -25.80 -21.72
N GLU A 391 -7.67 -26.87 -22.48
CA GLU A 391 -7.26 -28.23 -22.10
C GLU A 391 -5.74 -28.40 -22.11
N LEU A 392 -5.04 -27.80 -23.08
CA LEU A 392 -3.58 -27.84 -23.13
C LEU A 392 -2.95 -27.21 -21.88
N LEU A 393 -3.45 -26.03 -21.45
CA LEU A 393 -3.01 -25.42 -20.19
C LEU A 393 -3.34 -26.31 -18.97
N ARG A 394 -4.50 -26.97 -18.95
CA ARG A 394 -4.85 -27.93 -17.87
C ARG A 394 -3.87 -29.09 -17.82
N THR A 395 -3.49 -29.61 -18.99
CA THR A 395 -2.48 -30.68 -19.13
C THR A 395 -1.13 -30.21 -18.59
N TYR A 396 -0.64 -29.03 -18.96
CA TYR A 396 0.61 -28.49 -18.43
C TYR A 396 0.63 -28.38 -16.91
N ARG A 397 -0.49 -27.93 -16.32
CA ARG A 397 -0.64 -27.84 -14.86
C ARG A 397 -0.67 -29.21 -14.20
N ARG A 398 -1.36 -30.18 -14.81
CA ARG A 398 -1.43 -31.57 -14.31
C ARG A 398 -0.06 -32.23 -14.28
N HIS A 399 0.76 -31.99 -15.30
CA HIS A 399 2.10 -32.56 -15.41
C HIS A 399 3.19 -31.75 -14.70
N GLN A 400 2.83 -30.63 -14.05
CA GLN A 400 3.74 -29.75 -13.32
C GLN A 400 4.93 -29.26 -14.18
N VAL A 401 4.68 -29.00 -15.47
CA VAL A 401 5.71 -28.54 -16.41
C VAL A 401 5.80 -27.02 -16.51
N VAL A 402 4.85 -26.31 -15.90
CA VAL A 402 4.69 -24.87 -15.98
C VAL A 402 4.89 -24.20 -14.61
N ILE A 403 5.61 -23.10 -14.60
CA ILE A 403 5.72 -22.17 -13.46
C ILE A 403 4.40 -21.41 -13.34
N GLU A 404 3.70 -21.64 -12.24
CA GLU A 404 2.44 -20.98 -11.88
C GLU A 404 2.69 -20.12 -10.63
N ILE A 405 2.37 -18.82 -10.70
CA ILE A 405 2.38 -17.91 -9.56
C ILE A 405 0.94 -17.56 -9.23
N GLU A 406 0.50 -17.78 -7.99
CA GLU A 406 -0.86 -17.45 -7.56
C GLU A 406 -0.82 -16.26 -6.60
N LEU A 407 -1.64 -15.24 -6.87
CA LEU A 407 -1.79 -14.06 -6.03
C LEU A 407 -3.23 -13.55 -6.06
N GLY A 408 -3.85 -13.42 -4.90
CA GLY A 408 -5.24 -12.94 -4.79
C GLY A 408 -6.22 -13.80 -5.60
N GLY A 409 -6.09 -15.13 -5.55
CA GLY A 409 -6.91 -16.07 -6.32
C GLY A 409 -6.68 -16.06 -7.84
N THR A 410 -5.81 -15.18 -8.35
CA THR A 410 -5.45 -15.10 -9.77
C THR A 410 -4.17 -15.87 -10.03
N LYS A 411 -4.17 -16.68 -11.09
CA LYS A 411 -3.00 -17.45 -11.53
C LYS A 411 -2.30 -16.76 -12.69
N PHE A 412 -0.99 -16.69 -12.57
CA PHE A 412 -0.08 -16.02 -13.47
C PHE A 412 0.97 -16.98 -13.97
N TYR A 413 1.35 -16.82 -15.23
CA TYR A 413 2.29 -17.69 -15.92
C TYR A 413 3.35 -16.82 -16.61
N PRO A 414 4.61 -16.92 -16.19
CA PRO A 414 5.72 -16.22 -16.86
C PRO A 414 5.72 -16.47 -18.37
N VAL A 415 5.80 -15.40 -19.16
CA VAL A 415 5.67 -15.41 -20.63
C VAL A 415 6.77 -16.24 -21.28
N PHE A 416 8.00 -16.18 -20.77
CA PHE A 416 9.18 -16.79 -21.37
C PHE A 416 9.09 -18.32 -21.54
N GLN A 417 8.13 -18.96 -20.86
CA GLN A 417 7.90 -20.40 -20.94
C GLN A 417 7.25 -20.84 -22.25
N PHE A 418 6.62 -19.90 -22.97
CA PHE A 418 5.85 -20.19 -24.17
C PHE A 418 6.59 -19.70 -25.42
N ARG A 419 6.66 -20.55 -26.45
CA ARG A 419 7.24 -20.26 -27.77
C ARG A 419 6.48 -21.06 -28.83
N ASP A 420 6.30 -20.48 -30.01
CA ASP A 420 5.67 -21.15 -31.16
C ASP A 420 4.31 -21.81 -30.86
N GLY A 421 3.50 -21.16 -30.01
CA GLY A 421 2.15 -21.64 -29.71
C GLY A 421 2.06 -22.74 -28.65
N LYS A 422 3.16 -23.10 -27.98
CA LYS A 422 3.18 -24.13 -26.91
C LYS A 422 4.21 -23.79 -25.82
N ILE A 423 4.28 -24.61 -24.78
CA ILE A 423 5.41 -24.59 -23.85
C ILE A 423 6.68 -25.08 -24.56
N ILE A 424 7.84 -24.52 -24.19
CA ILE A 424 9.14 -24.99 -24.68
C ILE A 424 9.42 -26.37 -24.06
N ASP A 425 9.77 -27.37 -24.88
CA ASP A 425 9.81 -28.78 -24.47
C ASP A 425 10.95 -29.03 -23.45
N ALA A 426 12.15 -28.52 -23.71
CA ALA A 426 13.29 -28.59 -22.80
C ALA A 426 13.00 -27.93 -21.43
N LEU A 427 12.28 -26.80 -21.46
CA LEU A 427 11.87 -26.09 -20.25
C LEU A 427 10.83 -26.90 -19.47
N ALA A 428 9.88 -27.51 -20.15
CA ALA A 428 8.86 -28.36 -19.54
C ALA A 428 9.49 -29.54 -18.79
N ASP A 429 10.47 -30.21 -19.42
CA ASP A 429 11.19 -31.34 -18.84
C ASP A 429 12.02 -30.94 -17.62
N ILE A 430 12.74 -29.82 -17.71
CA ILE A 430 13.52 -29.28 -16.59
C ILE A 430 12.58 -28.92 -15.43
N ASN A 431 11.52 -28.15 -15.69
CA ASN A 431 10.57 -27.74 -14.66
C ASN A 431 9.93 -28.95 -13.96
N GLN A 432 9.57 -29.99 -14.71
CA GLN A 432 9.02 -31.21 -14.12
C GLN A 432 10.03 -31.92 -13.21
N LYS A 433 11.29 -32.08 -13.66
CA LYS A 433 12.36 -32.70 -12.87
C LYS A 433 12.61 -31.91 -11.57
N LEU A 434 12.75 -30.59 -11.68
CA LEU A 434 13.01 -29.71 -10.53
C LEU A 434 11.82 -29.66 -9.56
N THR A 435 10.58 -29.59 -10.08
CA THR A 435 9.37 -29.59 -9.23
C THR A 435 9.23 -30.88 -8.45
N ARG A 436 9.50 -32.04 -9.06
CA ARG A 436 9.49 -33.34 -8.36
C ARG A 436 10.52 -33.42 -7.24
N SER A 437 11.63 -32.71 -7.36
CA SER A 437 12.67 -32.67 -6.32
C SER A 437 12.31 -31.79 -5.10
N CYS A 438 11.27 -30.94 -5.21
CA CYS A 438 10.87 -30.02 -4.15
C CYS A 438 10.06 -30.67 -3.01
N GLY A 439 9.53 -31.89 -3.18
CA GLY A 439 8.68 -32.53 -2.17
C GLY A 439 7.34 -31.81 -1.94
N ASP A 440 6.81 -31.86 -0.71
CA ASP A 440 5.53 -31.25 -0.32
C ASP A 440 5.72 -29.83 0.22
N VAL A 441 6.16 -28.92 -0.66
CA VAL A 441 6.39 -27.51 -0.33
C VAL A 441 5.35 -26.62 -1.03
N GLY A 442 5.06 -25.47 -0.44
CA GLY A 442 4.11 -24.50 -0.97
C GLY A 442 4.41 -24.10 -2.43
N ARG A 443 3.35 -23.90 -3.22
CA ARG A 443 3.48 -23.61 -4.66
C ARG A 443 4.25 -22.32 -4.95
N THR A 444 4.15 -21.32 -4.07
CA THR A 444 4.84 -20.03 -4.25
C THR A 444 6.35 -20.21 -4.09
N GLU A 445 6.76 -21.03 -3.15
CA GLU A 445 8.14 -21.37 -2.84
C GLU A 445 8.75 -22.22 -3.97
N VAL A 446 8.00 -23.16 -4.52
CA VAL A 446 8.39 -23.90 -5.74
C VAL A 446 8.56 -22.94 -6.92
N ALA A 447 7.60 -22.04 -7.16
CA ALA A 447 7.70 -21.05 -8.23
C ALA A 447 8.91 -20.12 -8.05
N LYS A 448 9.22 -19.72 -6.80
CA LYS A 448 10.44 -18.96 -6.47
C LYS A 448 11.69 -19.76 -6.83
N ALA A 449 11.81 -21.01 -6.39
CA ALA A 449 12.99 -21.83 -6.64
C ALA A 449 13.22 -22.05 -8.14
N LEU A 450 12.15 -22.30 -8.91
CA LEU A 450 12.22 -22.42 -10.36
C LEU A 450 12.70 -21.11 -11.02
N LEU A 451 12.11 -19.96 -10.65
CA LEU A 451 12.53 -18.68 -11.22
C LEU A 451 13.95 -18.30 -10.82
N ASP A 452 14.37 -18.58 -9.59
CA ASP A 452 15.75 -18.35 -9.15
C ASP A 452 16.72 -19.17 -9.99
N TRP A 453 16.42 -20.44 -10.25
CA TRP A 453 17.24 -21.27 -11.12
C TRP A 453 17.29 -20.71 -12.54
N TRP A 454 16.13 -20.42 -13.15
CA TRP A 454 16.08 -19.93 -14.53
C TRP A 454 16.80 -18.58 -14.73
N GLN A 455 16.70 -17.68 -13.77
CA GLN A 455 17.15 -16.29 -13.93
C GLN A 455 18.54 -16.00 -13.33
N THR A 456 19.05 -16.84 -12.43
CA THR A 456 20.35 -16.60 -11.78
C THR A 456 21.49 -17.13 -12.64
N PRO A 457 22.53 -16.33 -12.95
CA PRO A 457 23.70 -16.83 -13.66
C PRO A 457 24.46 -17.89 -12.87
N HIS A 458 24.49 -19.13 -13.38
CA HIS A 458 25.18 -20.24 -12.74
C HIS A 458 25.70 -21.30 -13.71
N VAL A 459 25.44 -21.15 -15.01
CA VAL A 459 25.98 -22.02 -16.07
C VAL A 459 27.23 -21.35 -16.62
N SER A 460 28.37 -22.04 -16.52
CA SER A 460 29.63 -21.56 -17.10
C SER A 460 29.66 -21.78 -18.61
N SER A 461 29.93 -20.72 -19.36
CA SER A 461 30.17 -20.76 -20.80
C SER A 461 31.54 -20.15 -21.11
N LEU A 462 32.26 -20.75 -22.07
CA LEU A 462 33.53 -20.21 -22.55
C LEU A 462 33.28 -19.20 -23.67
N ARG A 463 33.74 -17.96 -23.49
CA ARG A 463 33.77 -16.94 -24.54
C ARG A 463 35.22 -16.49 -24.73
N GLY A 464 35.90 -17.08 -25.71
CA GLY A 464 37.36 -16.92 -25.84
C GLY A 464 38.08 -17.61 -24.68
N GLU A 465 38.95 -16.90 -23.97
CA GLU A 465 39.69 -17.40 -22.80
C GLU A 465 39.01 -17.09 -21.44
N THR A 466 37.90 -16.35 -21.44
CA THR A 466 37.19 -15.96 -20.21
C THR A 466 35.97 -16.85 -19.94
N VAL A 467 35.82 -17.28 -18.67
CA VAL A 467 34.62 -17.97 -18.17
C VAL A 467 33.55 -16.92 -17.86
N GLU A 468 32.44 -16.96 -18.59
CA GLU A 468 31.28 -16.12 -18.35
C GLU A 468 30.15 -16.96 -17.75
N TYR A 469 29.54 -16.50 -16.66
CA TYR A 469 28.36 -17.15 -16.09
C TYR A 469 27.10 -16.58 -16.72
N ARG A 470 26.25 -17.47 -17.22
CA ARG A 470 24.98 -17.12 -17.87
C ARG A 470 23.81 -17.78 -17.13
N SER A 471 22.64 -17.15 -17.18
CA SER A 471 21.43 -17.77 -16.65
C SER A 471 20.92 -18.81 -17.66
N PRO A 472 20.27 -19.90 -17.21
CA PRO A 472 19.62 -20.83 -18.12
C PRO A 472 18.61 -20.14 -19.05
N LEU A 473 17.91 -19.11 -18.58
CA LEU A 473 16.97 -18.36 -19.40
C LEU A 473 17.66 -17.64 -20.57
N ASP A 474 18.80 -16.98 -20.33
CA ASP A 474 19.54 -16.32 -21.40
C ASP A 474 20.02 -17.33 -22.45
N LEU A 475 20.52 -18.48 -22.01
CA LEU A 475 20.96 -19.55 -22.91
C LEU A 475 19.80 -20.11 -23.75
N LEU A 476 18.61 -20.26 -23.16
CA LEU A 476 17.40 -20.71 -23.85
C LEU A 476 16.94 -19.73 -24.94
N HIS A 477 17.28 -18.44 -24.80
CA HIS A 477 17.00 -17.42 -25.82
C HIS A 477 18.07 -17.33 -26.92
N GLU A 478 19.33 -17.62 -26.60
CA GLU A 478 20.47 -17.46 -27.52
C GLU A 478 20.81 -18.71 -28.33
N ARG A 479 20.38 -19.89 -27.90
CA ARG A 479 20.77 -21.17 -28.48
C ARG A 479 19.58 -21.94 -29.04
N SER A 480 19.88 -22.91 -29.91
CA SER A 480 18.87 -23.91 -30.28
C SER A 480 18.51 -24.76 -29.06
N GLU A 481 17.32 -25.34 -29.04
CA GLU A 481 16.87 -26.16 -27.90
C GLU A 481 17.80 -27.34 -27.65
N LYS A 482 18.27 -27.99 -28.72
CA LYS A 482 19.25 -29.08 -28.67
C LYS A 482 20.60 -28.63 -28.05
N ASP A 483 21.14 -27.51 -28.50
CA ASP A 483 22.40 -26.99 -27.94
C ASP A 483 22.23 -26.57 -26.47
N PHE A 484 21.06 -26.02 -26.12
CA PHE A 484 20.73 -25.66 -24.75
C PHE A 484 20.69 -26.89 -23.83
N GLU A 485 20.01 -27.96 -24.23
CA GLU A 485 19.95 -29.22 -23.49
C GLU A 485 21.35 -29.78 -23.23
N GLU A 486 22.19 -29.83 -24.26
CA GLU A 486 23.57 -30.32 -24.16
C GLU A 486 24.40 -29.47 -23.18
N ILE A 487 24.24 -28.15 -23.18
CA ILE A 487 24.92 -27.24 -22.24
C ILE A 487 24.45 -27.48 -20.80
N ILE A 488 23.15 -27.65 -20.57
CA ILE A 488 22.57 -27.87 -19.23
C ILE A 488 23.03 -29.21 -18.66
N GLU A 489 23.07 -30.27 -19.48
CA GLU A 489 23.52 -31.60 -19.08
C GLU A 489 25.03 -31.62 -18.81
N ASN A 490 25.85 -31.16 -19.76
CA ASN A 490 27.32 -31.16 -19.63
C ASN A 490 27.80 -30.22 -18.51
N GLY A 491 27.08 -29.12 -18.28
CA GLY A 491 27.38 -28.15 -17.22
C GLY A 491 26.94 -28.59 -15.82
N ASN A 492 26.27 -29.74 -15.68
CA ASN A 492 25.65 -30.21 -14.43
C ASN A 492 24.79 -29.12 -13.76
N ALA A 493 24.08 -28.32 -14.56
CA ALA A 493 23.38 -27.12 -14.08
C ALA A 493 22.22 -27.46 -13.13
N LEU A 494 21.60 -28.64 -13.30
CA LEU A 494 20.53 -29.12 -12.41
C LEU A 494 21.01 -29.29 -10.96
N SER A 495 22.29 -29.60 -10.73
CA SER A 495 22.86 -29.70 -9.37
C SER A 495 22.91 -28.36 -8.61
N ARG A 496 22.76 -27.24 -9.33
CA ARG A 496 22.70 -25.89 -8.74
C ARG A 496 21.30 -25.49 -8.29
N PHE A 497 20.30 -26.34 -8.54
CA PHE A 497 18.96 -26.13 -8.02
C PHE A 497 18.95 -26.25 -6.51
N VAL A 498 18.42 -25.23 -5.84
CA VAL A 498 18.20 -25.22 -4.39
C VAL A 498 16.73 -25.47 -4.15
N ALA A 499 16.39 -26.71 -3.78
CA ALA A 499 15.03 -27.04 -3.38
C ALA A 499 14.63 -26.18 -2.15
N PRO A 500 13.40 -25.65 -2.13
CA PRO A 500 12.91 -24.93 -0.96
C PRO A 500 12.84 -25.91 0.23
N GLY A 501 13.38 -25.49 1.38
CA GLY A 501 13.51 -26.31 2.60
C GLY A 501 12.47 -26.00 3.65
#